data_AF-A0A7W9ZGU6-F1
#
_entry.id   AF-A0A7W9ZGU6-F1
#
_cell.length_a   1.000
_cell.length_b   1.000
_cell.length_c   1.000
_cell.angle_alpha   90.00
_cell.angle_beta   90.00
_cell.angle_gamma   90.00
#
_symmetry.space_group_name_H-M   'P 1'
#
loop_
_entity.id
_entity.type
_entity.pdbx_description
1 polymer ?
#
loop_
_entity_poly.entity_id
_entity_poly.type
_entity_poly.pdbx_seq_one_letter_code
_entity_poly.pdbx_strand_id
1 'polypeptide(L)'
;MTFTDAIDLKAAHTGSGGVSSQRRDRIMTRTMYARHLETFADDALKQQMARTCGPLVQPEIEALAARLANLKTRYYSALLEVGKNRGLPQPEQFRELQALRAYCEELEAGFIALTREIEQGAIPVEGVTDPVY
;
A
#
# COMPACT_ATOMS: atom_id res chain seq x y z
N MET A 1 -27.88 -9.43 -29.80
CA MET A 1 -28.12 -9.14 -28.36
C MET A 1 -27.32 -7.90 -28.01
N THR A 2 -27.97 -6.74 -27.96
CA THR A 2 -27.34 -5.47 -27.58
C THR A 2 -27.39 -5.34 -26.06
N PHE A 3 -26.26 -5.50 -25.40
CA PHE A 3 -26.15 -5.26 -23.96
C PHE A 3 -26.05 -3.75 -23.73
N THR A 4 -27.07 -3.20 -23.06
CA THR A 4 -27.15 -1.82 -22.60
C THR A 4 -26.14 -1.60 -21.46
N ASP A 5 -25.00 -1.00 -21.78
CA ASP A 5 -23.87 -0.72 -20.88
C ASP A 5 -24.10 0.56 -20.03
N ALA A 6 -25.24 0.67 -19.36
CA ALA A 6 -25.54 1.80 -18.46
C ALA A 6 -26.09 1.29 -17.13
N ILE A 7 -25.34 1.50 -16.05
CA ILE A 7 -25.73 1.17 -14.68
C ILE A 7 -26.46 2.39 -14.09
N ASP A 8 -27.76 2.23 -13.79
CA ASP A 8 -28.60 3.27 -13.19
C ASP A 8 -28.54 3.18 -11.64
N LEU A 9 -27.78 4.08 -10.99
CA LEU A 9 -27.73 4.19 -9.53
C LEU A 9 -28.90 5.03 -9.01
N LYS A 10 -30.09 4.43 -8.92
CA LYS A 10 -31.30 5.11 -8.42
C LYS A 10 -31.72 4.77 -6.98
N ALA A 11 -30.88 4.10 -6.19
CA ALA A 11 -31.31 3.50 -4.92
C ALA A 11 -30.76 4.14 -3.62
N ALA A 12 -30.35 5.42 -3.61
CA ALA A 12 -29.85 6.03 -2.38
C ALA A 12 -30.09 7.55 -2.25
N HIS A 13 -31.33 8.03 -2.37
CA HIS A 13 -31.75 9.26 -1.67
C HIS A 13 -33.27 9.45 -1.75
N THR A 14 -33.94 9.14 -0.65
CA THR A 14 -35.27 9.69 -0.32
C THR A 14 -35.07 11.12 0.20
N GLY A 15 -35.47 12.13 -0.57
CA GLY A 15 -35.36 13.54 -0.16
C GLY A 15 -35.90 14.49 -1.23
N SER A 16 -37.12 14.96 -1.01
CA SER A 16 -37.94 15.82 -1.88
C SER A 16 -37.39 17.25 -2.04
N GLY A 17 -37.55 17.84 -3.23
CA GLY A 17 -37.55 19.30 -3.42
C GLY A 17 -36.89 19.75 -4.72
N GLY A 18 -37.69 20.00 -5.77
CA GLY A 18 -37.20 20.29 -7.11
C GLY A 18 -36.62 21.68 -7.30
N VAL A 19 -35.50 21.77 -8.04
CA VAL A 19 -35.07 22.96 -8.80
C VAL A 19 -34.37 22.49 -10.08
N SER A 20 -34.96 22.89 -11.22
CA SER A 20 -34.41 23.06 -12.58
C SER A 20 -33.36 22.06 -13.12
N SER A 21 -33.80 21.26 -14.09
CA SER A 21 -33.24 21.14 -15.46
C SER A 21 -31.77 21.57 -15.67
N GLN A 22 -30.82 20.87 -15.07
CA GLN A 22 -29.41 20.86 -15.49
C GLN A 22 -28.68 19.56 -15.11
N ARG A 23 -29.41 18.45 -14.94
CA ARG A 23 -28.80 17.12 -14.91
C ARG A 23 -28.41 16.76 -16.34
N ARG A 24 -27.21 17.20 -16.75
CA ARG A 24 -26.42 16.43 -17.70
C ARG A 24 -26.21 15.07 -17.02
N ASP A 25 -27.03 14.10 -17.39
CA ASP A 25 -26.71 12.69 -17.16
C ASP A 25 -25.33 12.47 -17.79
N ARG A 26 -24.29 12.54 -16.96
CA ARG A 26 -22.95 12.09 -17.34
C ARG A 26 -23.10 10.59 -17.50
N ILE A 27 -23.44 10.15 -18.70
CA ILE A 27 -23.38 8.75 -19.10
C ILE A 27 -21.91 8.36 -18.93
N MET A 28 -21.62 7.77 -17.77
CA MET A 28 -20.28 7.37 -17.39
C MET A 28 -19.99 6.07 -18.14
N THR A 29 -19.06 6.11 -19.09
CA THR A 29 -18.66 4.89 -19.78
C THR A 29 -17.99 3.93 -18.80
N ARG A 30 -17.99 2.63 -19.10
CA ARG A 30 -17.37 1.60 -18.26
C ARG A 30 -15.90 1.90 -17.91
N THR A 31 -15.17 2.52 -18.83
CA THR A 31 -13.78 2.97 -18.64
C THR A 31 -13.67 4.21 -17.73
N MET A 32 -14.61 5.15 -17.81
CA MET A 32 -14.68 6.29 -16.88
C MET A 32 -15.07 5.84 -15.47
N TYR A 33 -15.95 4.84 -15.35
CA TYR A 33 -16.30 4.24 -14.07
C TYR A 33 -15.12 3.48 -13.44
N ALA A 34 -14.34 2.72 -14.22
CA ALA A 34 -13.14 2.06 -13.72
C ALA A 34 -12.11 3.05 -13.16
N ARG A 35 -11.81 4.13 -13.88
CA ARG A 35 -10.93 5.21 -13.39
C ARG A 35 -11.50 5.92 -12.16
N HIS A 36 -12.82 6.08 -12.10
CA HIS A 36 -13.48 6.65 -10.93
C HIS A 36 -13.40 5.73 -9.71
N LEU A 37 -13.49 4.41 -9.91
CA LEU A 37 -13.30 3.44 -8.84
C LEU A 37 -11.84 3.39 -8.34
N GLU A 38 -10.86 3.50 -9.23
CA GLU A 38 -9.45 3.61 -8.85
C GLU A 38 -9.24 4.83 -7.95
N THR A 39 -9.68 6.01 -8.40
CA THR A 39 -9.57 7.25 -7.60
C THR A 39 -10.37 7.19 -6.30
N PHE A 40 -11.57 6.62 -6.30
CA PHE A 40 -12.37 6.44 -5.09
C PHE A 40 -11.72 5.46 -4.11
N ALA A 41 -11.12 4.39 -4.60
CA ALA A 41 -10.40 3.42 -3.78
C ALA A 41 -9.17 4.06 -3.13
N ASP A 42 -8.40 4.84 -3.88
CA ASP A 42 -7.24 5.57 -3.35
C ASP A 42 -7.66 6.59 -2.27
N ASP A 43 -8.73 7.35 -2.49
CA ASP A 43 -9.23 8.32 -1.51
C ASP A 43 -9.80 7.62 -0.26
N ALA A 44 -10.52 6.52 -0.44
CA ALA A 44 -11.04 5.71 0.67
C ALA A 44 -9.90 5.08 1.48
N LEU A 45 -8.84 4.60 0.82
CA LEU A 45 -7.64 4.06 1.45
C LEU A 45 -6.96 5.14 2.29
N LYS A 46 -6.72 6.33 1.73
CA LYS A 46 -6.12 7.47 2.46
C LYS A 46 -6.93 7.85 3.70
N GLN A 47 -8.25 7.96 3.58
CA GLN A 47 -9.12 8.27 4.72
C GLN A 47 -9.10 7.19 5.78
N GLN A 48 -9.09 5.92 5.38
CA GLN A 48 -9.04 4.80 6.32
C GLN A 48 -7.68 4.71 7.00
N MET A 49 -6.58 4.91 6.26
CA MET A 49 -5.23 4.96 6.82
C MET A 49 -5.09 6.07 7.84
N ALA A 50 -5.56 7.29 7.53
CA ALA A 50 -5.55 8.40 8.50
C ALA A 50 -6.38 8.13 9.78
N ARG A 51 -7.37 7.25 9.71
CA ARG A 51 -8.18 6.84 10.88
C ARG A 51 -7.58 5.69 11.68
N THR A 52 -6.86 4.79 11.01
CA THR A 52 -6.41 3.51 11.59
C THR A 52 -4.95 3.57 12.00
N CYS A 53 -4.11 4.16 11.16
CA CYS A 53 -2.74 4.50 11.47
C CYS A 53 -2.76 5.85 12.18
N GLY A 54 -2.45 5.86 13.47
CA GLY A 54 -2.10 7.10 14.16
C GLY A 54 -0.92 7.79 13.48
N PRO A 55 -0.58 9.03 13.87
CA PRO A 55 0.59 9.71 13.33
C PRO A 55 1.83 8.85 13.54
N LEU A 56 2.52 8.50 12.46
CA LEU A 56 3.76 7.74 12.52
C LEU A 56 4.86 8.66 13.04
N VAL A 57 5.61 8.22 14.04
CA VAL A 57 6.71 9.02 14.59
C VAL A 57 7.99 8.68 13.84
N GLN A 58 8.79 9.69 13.49
CA GLN A 58 10.09 9.51 12.83
C GLN A 58 10.98 8.38 13.42
N PRO A 59 11.19 8.25 14.75
CA PRO A 59 12.02 7.19 15.31
C PRO A 59 11.49 5.77 15.04
N GLU A 60 10.19 5.59 14.82
CA GLU A 60 9.61 4.28 14.52
C GLU A 60 9.99 3.82 13.10
N ILE A 61 10.00 4.76 12.15
CA ILE A 61 10.40 4.52 10.76
C ILE A 61 11.90 4.21 10.72
N GLU A 62 12.72 4.99 11.44
CA GLU A 62 14.16 4.76 11.55
C GLU A 62 14.48 3.41 12.22
N ALA A 63 13.74 3.06 13.28
CA ALA A 63 13.89 1.76 13.94
C ALA A 63 13.52 0.60 13.01
N LEU A 64 12.49 0.76 12.17
CA LEU A 64 12.10 -0.25 11.19
C LEU A 64 13.15 -0.40 10.08
N ALA A 65 13.70 0.71 9.57
CA ALA A 65 14.80 0.71 8.62
C ALA A 65 16.06 0.02 9.20
N ALA A 66 16.43 0.35 10.43
CA ALA A 66 17.55 -0.28 11.14
C ALA A 66 17.32 -1.78 11.37
N ARG A 67 16.09 -2.18 11.68
CA ARG A 67 15.71 -3.59 11.85
C ARG A 67 15.83 -4.35 10.53
N LEU A 68 15.38 -3.76 9.42
CA LEU A 68 15.49 -4.34 8.09
C LEU A 68 16.96 -4.51 7.66
N ALA A 69 17.79 -3.50 7.90
CA ALA A 69 19.22 -3.57 7.64
C ALA A 69 19.88 -4.72 8.43
N ASN A 70 19.61 -4.82 9.73
CA ASN A 70 20.10 -5.91 10.56
C ASN A 70 19.67 -7.30 10.06
N LEU A 71 18.41 -7.42 9.63
CA LEU A 71 17.87 -8.68 9.12
C LEU A 71 18.57 -9.10 7.81
N LYS A 72 18.77 -8.16 6.89
CA LYS A 72 19.53 -8.39 5.65
C LYS A 72 20.97 -8.79 5.92
N THR A 73 21.64 -8.14 6.87
CA THR A 73 23.01 -8.50 7.26
C THR A 73 23.08 -9.92 7.80
N ARG A 74 22.12 -10.33 8.65
CA ARG A 74 22.03 -11.71 9.15
C ARG A 74 21.81 -12.70 8.01
N TYR A 75 20.90 -12.40 7.09
CA TYR A 75 20.67 -13.23 5.91
C TYR A 75 21.95 -13.41 5.07
N TYR A 76 22.66 -12.32 4.76
CA TYR A 76 23.93 -12.40 4.01
C TYR A 76 25.00 -13.17 4.77
N SER A 77 25.10 -13.00 6.09
CA SER A 77 26.04 -13.80 6.89
C SER A 77 25.72 -15.30 6.82
N ALA A 78 24.44 -15.67 6.94
CA ALA A 78 24.02 -17.07 6.85
C ALA A 78 24.28 -17.66 5.47
N LEU A 79 24.05 -16.87 4.41
CA LEU A 79 24.32 -17.28 3.03
C LEU A 79 25.83 -17.48 2.78
N LEU A 80 26.68 -16.60 3.32
CA LEU A 80 28.13 -16.74 3.25
C LEU A 80 28.64 -17.95 4.04
N GLU A 81 28.08 -18.24 5.21
CA GLU A 81 28.42 -19.45 6.00
C GLU A 81 28.07 -20.74 5.26
N VAL A 82 26.91 -20.77 4.58
CA VAL A 82 26.57 -21.90 3.69
C VAL A 82 27.56 -22.03 2.54
N GLY A 83 28.00 -20.92 1.93
CA GLY A 83 29.02 -20.95 0.88
C GLY A 83 30.42 -21.38 1.34
N LYS A 84 30.78 -21.14 2.61
CA LYS A 84 32.06 -21.60 3.20
C LYS A 84 32.07 -23.10 3.46
N ASN A 85 30.93 -23.66 3.84
CA ASN A 85 30.78 -25.10 4.01
C ASN A 85 30.80 -25.77 2.63
N ARG A 86 31.94 -26.35 2.23
CA ARG A 86 32.16 -26.99 0.91
C ARG A 86 31.23 -28.18 0.58
N GLY A 87 30.31 -28.54 1.48
CA GLY A 87 29.30 -29.59 1.27
C GLY A 87 27.97 -29.00 0.80
N LEU A 88 27.08 -29.84 0.25
CA LEU A 88 25.70 -29.42 0.03
C LEU A 88 25.10 -28.95 1.37
N PRO A 89 24.43 -27.77 1.41
CA PRO A 89 23.72 -27.34 2.60
C PRO A 89 22.71 -28.42 3.03
N GLN A 90 22.65 -28.66 4.34
CA GLN A 90 21.63 -29.54 4.91
C GLN A 90 20.24 -28.98 4.54
N PRO A 91 19.24 -29.84 4.25
CA PRO A 91 17.91 -29.39 3.84
C PRO A 91 17.24 -28.48 4.88
N GLU A 92 17.54 -28.65 6.17
CA GLU A 92 17.05 -27.76 7.24
C GLU A 92 17.69 -26.36 7.17
N GLN A 93 19.01 -26.27 6.95
CA GLN A 93 19.71 -24.98 6.77
C GLN A 93 19.20 -24.23 5.54
N PHE A 94 18.86 -24.97 4.47
CA PHE A 94 18.28 -24.38 3.27
C PHE A 94 16.87 -23.86 3.50
N ARG A 95 16.03 -24.57 4.27
CA ARG A 95 14.69 -24.11 4.67
C ARG A 95 14.75 -22.86 5.54
N GLU A 96 15.65 -22.83 6.52
CA GLU A 96 15.86 -21.64 7.37
C GLU A 96 16.31 -20.43 6.54
N LEU A 97 17.20 -20.62 5.57
CA LEU A 97 17.60 -19.58 4.63
C LEU A 97 16.45 -19.09 3.76
N GLN A 98 15.59 -19.99 3.27
CA GLN A 98 14.40 -19.61 2.52
C GLN A 98 13.40 -18.82 3.37
N ALA A 99 13.18 -19.24 4.61
CA ALA A 99 12.30 -18.54 5.55
C ALA A 99 12.83 -17.13 5.87
N LEU A 100 14.14 -17.02 6.14
CA LEU A 100 14.80 -15.73 6.36
C LEU A 100 14.71 -14.83 5.13
N ARG A 101 14.88 -15.39 3.93
CA ARG A 101 14.74 -14.66 2.67
C ARG A 101 13.32 -14.12 2.49
N ALA A 102 12.32 -14.98 2.65
CA ALA A 102 10.91 -14.59 2.51
C ALA A 102 10.55 -13.48 3.51
N TYR A 103 11.01 -13.60 4.75
CA TYR A 103 10.79 -12.58 5.77
C TYR A 103 11.50 -11.25 5.45
N CYS A 104 12.70 -11.29 4.87
CA CYS A 104 13.37 -10.08 4.37
C CYS A 104 12.60 -9.42 3.23
N GLU A 105 12.14 -10.22 2.25
CA GLU A 105 11.42 -9.73 1.08
C GLU A 105 10.07 -9.10 1.45
N GLU A 106 9.34 -9.71 2.39
CA GLU A 106 8.06 -9.19 2.89
C GLU A 106 8.25 -7.87 3.66
N LEU A 107 9.23 -7.79 4.56
CA LEU A 107 9.53 -6.56 5.29
C LEU A 107 10.05 -5.45 4.36
N GLU A 108 10.81 -5.79 3.33
CA GLU A 108 11.29 -4.83 2.33
C GLU A 108 10.15 -4.30 1.47
N ALA A 109 9.27 -5.18 0.99
CA ALA A 109 8.08 -4.77 0.26
C ALA A 109 7.18 -3.87 1.14
N GLY A 110 7.00 -4.23 2.41
CA GLY A 110 6.24 -3.43 3.37
C GLY A 110 6.89 -2.07 3.65
N PHE A 111 8.21 -2.01 3.78
CA PHE A 111 8.93 -0.74 3.97
C PHE A 111 8.85 0.16 2.74
N ILE A 112 9.02 -0.39 1.54
CA ILE A 112 8.90 0.36 0.28
C ILE A 112 7.47 0.90 0.10
N ALA A 113 6.46 0.08 0.42
CA ALA A 113 5.07 0.52 0.40
C ALA A 113 4.87 1.67 1.39
N LEU A 114 5.37 1.52 2.63
CA LEU A 114 5.26 2.56 3.66
C LEU A 114 5.93 3.88 3.22
N THR A 115 7.16 3.82 2.70
CA THR A 115 7.86 5.03 2.22
C THR A 115 7.12 5.69 1.07
N ARG A 116 6.55 4.90 0.16
CA ARG A 116 5.77 5.41 -0.97
C ARG A 116 4.47 6.11 -0.50
N GLU A 117 3.80 5.56 0.50
CA GLU A 117 2.60 6.16 1.09
C GLU A 117 2.93 7.45 1.87
N ILE A 118 4.11 7.52 2.51
CA ILE A 118 4.63 8.75 3.13
C ILE A 118 4.92 9.81 2.07
N GLU A 119 5.64 9.46 0.99
CA GLU A 119 5.94 10.38 -0.12
C GLU A 119 4.69 10.95 -0.80
N GLN A 120 3.61 10.16 -0.86
CA GLN A 120 2.33 10.59 -1.43
C GLN A 120 1.48 11.42 -0.46
N GLY A 121 1.95 11.64 0.77
CA GLY A 121 1.21 12.35 1.82
C GLY A 121 -0.02 11.60 2.32
N ALA A 122 -0.14 10.30 2.04
CA ALA A 122 -1.23 9.47 2.54
C ALA A 122 -1.09 9.17 4.03
N ILE A 123 0.14 9.16 4.53
CA ILE A 123 0.49 8.94 5.93
C ILE A 123 1.16 10.19 6.49
N PRO A 124 0.53 10.89 7.46
CA PRO A 124 1.18 11.98 8.15
C PRO A 124 2.29 11.44 9.08
N VAL A 125 3.50 11.99 8.96
CA VAL A 125 4.62 11.71 9.86
C VAL A 125 4.76 12.86 10.84
N GLU A 126 4.73 12.56 12.13
CA GLU A 126 4.85 13.57 13.19
C GLU A 126 6.24 14.21 13.19
N GLY A 127 6.29 15.54 13.13
CA GLY A 127 7.55 16.31 13.14
C GLY A 127 8.19 16.55 11.76
N VAL A 128 7.64 15.99 10.68
CA VAL A 128 8.09 16.26 9.30
C VAL A 128 7.07 17.15 8.60
N THR A 129 7.38 18.44 8.46
CA THR A 129 6.58 19.38 7.66
C THR A 129 7.17 19.51 6.27
N ASP A 130 6.32 19.39 5.23
CA ASP A 130 6.71 19.73 3.86
C ASP A 130 7.21 21.18 3.78
N PRO A 131 8.28 21.45 3.01
CA PRO A 131 8.70 22.82 2.77
C PRO A 131 7.57 23.56 2.05
N VAL A 132 7.00 24.54 2.73
CA VAL A 132 6.08 25.51 2.13
C VAL A 132 6.90 26.34 1.13
N TYR A 133 6.76 26.05 -0.16
CA TYR A 133 7.26 26.89 -1.26
C TYR A 133 6.18 27.88 -1.70
#